data_AF-A0A7W3ZPP1-F1
#
_entry.id   AF-A0A7W3ZPP1-F1
#
_cell.length_a   1.000
_cell.length_b   1.000
_cell.length_c   1.000
_cell.angle_alpha   90.00
_cell.angle_beta   90.00
_cell.angle_gamma   90.00
#
_symmetry.space_group_name_H-M   'P 1'
#
loop_
_entity.id
_entity.type
_entity.pdbx_description
1 polymer ?
#
loop_
_entity_poly.entity_id
_entity_poly.type
_entity_poly.pdbx_seq_one_letter_code
_entity_poly.pdbx_strand_id
1 'polypeptide(L)'
;MKRNILRRAVVGVSALGLAVTGLAMAPAASAAKSDCPREYVCVWNNTSFSGKPTWKSKGNLYNLKSSNGMSIVNHGKRYPGADHIWWKATWSGGATSSGCLHYPEDMPNGTTYRLYGNVTLNHAVWGGDC
;
A
#
# COMPACT_ATOMS: atom_id res chain seq x y z
N MET A 1 19.39 -56.05 56.84
CA MET A 1 18.22 -55.17 57.10
C MET A 1 17.71 -54.65 55.75
N LYS A 2 16.39 -54.64 55.56
CA LYS A 2 15.62 -54.68 54.30
C LYS A 2 15.96 -53.60 53.27
N ARG A 3 15.91 -53.95 51.98
CA ARG A 3 15.31 -53.11 50.93
C ARG A 3 15.01 -53.92 49.66
N ASN A 4 13.73 -54.30 49.53
CA ASN A 4 13.13 -54.85 48.31
C ASN A 4 12.95 -53.70 47.32
N ILE A 5 13.60 -53.73 46.15
CA ILE A 5 13.19 -52.89 45.02
C ILE A 5 13.47 -53.64 43.73
N LEU A 6 12.46 -54.29 43.18
CA LEU A 6 12.35 -54.54 41.75
C LEU A 6 10.88 -54.76 41.41
N ARG A 7 10.30 -53.87 40.60
CA ARG A 7 9.45 -54.24 39.45
C ARG A 7 9.23 -53.02 38.55
N ARG A 8 9.39 -53.31 37.26
CA ARG A 8 9.49 -52.43 36.09
C ARG A 8 8.11 -52.06 35.54
N ALA A 9 8.02 -50.92 34.85
CA ALA A 9 7.34 -50.69 33.56
C ALA A 9 7.39 -49.16 33.28
N VAL A 10 8.20 -48.61 32.36
CA VAL A 10 8.18 -48.67 30.88
C VAL A 10 7.04 -47.83 30.26
N VAL A 11 7.48 -46.73 29.61
CA VAL A 11 6.96 -46.01 28.44
C VAL A 11 5.84 -44.97 28.62
N GLY A 12 6.21 -43.73 28.28
CA GLY A 12 5.34 -42.62 27.92
C GLY A 12 6.17 -41.49 27.30
N VAL A 13 6.65 -41.69 26.07
CA VAL A 13 7.22 -40.62 25.23
C VAL A 13 6.07 -39.98 24.44
N SER A 14 6.18 -38.67 24.17
CA SER A 14 5.44 -37.82 23.21
C SER A 14 4.50 -36.81 23.90
N ALA A 15 4.51 -35.51 23.61
CA ALA A 15 5.22 -34.71 22.63
C ALA A 15 5.35 -33.28 23.17
N LEU A 16 6.52 -32.65 23.00
CA LEU A 16 6.68 -31.21 23.15
C LEU A 16 5.84 -30.52 22.07
N GLY A 17 4.73 -29.91 22.46
CA GLY A 17 3.96 -29.02 21.60
C GLY A 17 4.82 -27.80 21.27
N LEU A 18 5.48 -27.82 20.11
CA LEU A 18 6.06 -26.64 19.50
C LEU A 18 4.90 -25.74 19.09
N ALA A 19 4.59 -24.74 19.93
CA ALA A 19 3.79 -23.61 19.52
C ALA A 19 4.56 -22.85 18.44
N VAL A 20 4.32 -23.21 17.18
CA VAL A 20 4.74 -22.39 16.04
C VAL A 20 3.88 -21.14 16.09
N THR A 21 4.39 -20.08 16.74
CA THR A 21 3.84 -18.74 16.60
C THR A 21 4.00 -18.36 15.13
N GLY A 22 2.92 -18.54 14.37
CA GLY A 22 2.84 -18.04 13.01
C GLY A 22 3.13 -16.55 13.04
N LEU A 23 4.29 -16.15 12.51
CA LEU A 23 4.56 -14.77 12.14
C LEU A 23 3.53 -14.41 11.06
N ALA A 24 2.41 -13.86 11.50
CA ALA A 24 1.46 -13.23 10.60
C ALA A 24 2.18 -12.05 9.96
N MET A 25 2.74 -12.28 8.77
CA MET A 25 3.24 -11.23 7.90
C MET A 25 2.03 -10.35 7.55
N ALA A 26 1.85 -9.27 8.31
CA ALA A 26 0.84 -8.27 7.98
C ALA A 26 1.10 -7.80 6.53
N PRO A 27 0.06 -7.62 5.70
CA PRO A 27 0.25 -7.20 4.32
C PRO A 27 0.99 -5.86 4.28
N ALA A 28 2.25 -5.87 3.83
CA ALA A 28 3.10 -4.67 3.75
C ALA A 28 2.51 -3.56 2.85
N ALA A 29 1.53 -3.90 2.01
CA ALA A 29 0.85 -2.96 1.12
C ALA A 29 -0.16 -2.04 1.84
N SER A 30 -0.68 -2.41 3.01
CA SER A 30 -1.67 -1.59 3.72
C SER A 30 -1.03 -0.51 4.58
N ALA A 31 0.08 -0.82 5.27
CA ALA A 31 0.79 0.12 6.13
C ALA A 31 1.46 1.27 5.35
N ALA A 32 1.84 1.01 4.10
CA ALA A 32 2.56 2.01 3.33
C ALA A 32 1.64 3.06 2.69
N LYS A 33 0.34 2.77 2.48
CA LYS A 33 -0.64 3.80 2.07
C LYS A 33 -0.89 4.83 3.18
N SER A 34 -0.90 4.40 4.44
CA SER A 34 -1.01 5.30 5.59
C SER A 34 0.20 6.22 5.77
N ASP A 35 1.32 5.97 5.07
CA ASP A 35 2.45 6.91 5.04
C ASP A 35 2.17 8.15 4.18
N CYS A 36 1.07 8.17 3.41
CA CYS A 36 0.55 9.42 2.87
C CYS A 36 -0.15 10.19 3.99
N PRO A 37 0.26 11.42 4.33
CA PRO A 37 -0.48 12.21 5.32
C PRO A 37 -1.83 12.67 4.78
N ARG A 38 -2.79 12.95 5.67
CA ARG A 38 -4.06 13.59 5.31
C ARG A 38 -3.82 14.92 4.58
N GLU A 39 -4.69 15.27 3.64
CA GLU A 39 -4.63 16.46 2.77
C GLU A 39 -3.53 16.42 1.69
N TYR A 40 -2.88 15.28 1.47
CA TYR A 40 -1.87 15.12 0.42
C TYR A 40 -2.34 14.19 -0.70
N VAL A 41 -1.87 14.49 -1.91
CA VAL A 41 -1.67 13.47 -2.95
C VAL A 41 -0.27 12.91 -2.80
N CYS A 42 -0.13 11.59 -2.86
CA CYS A 42 1.14 10.90 -2.74
C CYS A 42 1.37 9.94 -3.89
N VAL A 43 2.61 9.87 -4.37
CA VAL A 43 3.05 9.01 -5.46
C VAL A 43 4.30 8.25 -5.05
N TRP A 44 4.27 6.94 -5.22
CA TRP A 44 5.43 6.07 -5.06
C TRP A 44 6.03 5.74 -6.42
N ASN A 45 7.36 5.71 -6.49
CA ASN A 45 8.10 5.20 -7.64
C ASN A 45 8.17 3.65 -7.65
N ASN A 46 7.02 3.03 -7.38
CA ASN A 46 6.77 1.59 -7.45
C ASN A 46 5.24 1.37 -7.49
N THR A 47 4.81 0.16 -7.85
CA THR A 47 3.39 -0.19 -8.00
C THR A 47 2.76 -0.81 -6.75
N SER A 48 3.55 -0.98 -5.67
CA SER A 48 3.14 -1.69 -4.46
C SER A 48 2.84 -0.79 -3.27
N PHE A 49 2.92 0.54 -3.45
CA PHE A 49 2.85 1.54 -2.39
C PHE A 49 3.97 1.40 -1.35
N SER A 50 5.01 0.61 -1.58
CA SER A 50 5.95 0.22 -0.51
C SER A 50 6.93 1.34 -0.14
N GLY A 51 7.19 1.47 1.16
CA GLY A 51 8.07 2.50 1.72
C GLY A 51 7.42 3.87 1.79
N LYS A 52 8.22 4.93 1.97
CA LYS A 52 7.72 6.32 1.96
C LYS A 52 7.38 6.76 0.53
N PRO A 53 6.38 7.64 0.34
CA PRO A 53 6.07 8.18 -0.98
C PRO A 53 7.27 8.93 -1.54
N THR A 54 7.55 8.71 -2.81
CA THR A 54 8.66 9.38 -3.52
C THR A 54 8.32 10.86 -3.78
N TRP A 55 7.05 11.14 -4.06
CA TRP A 55 6.52 12.49 -4.23
C TRP A 55 5.25 12.65 -3.42
N LYS A 56 5.07 13.80 -2.78
CA LYS A 56 3.81 14.17 -2.13
C LYS A 56 3.61 15.68 -2.17
N SER A 57 2.37 16.12 -2.25
CA SER A 57 2.03 17.55 -2.26
C SER A 57 0.64 17.79 -1.67
N LYS A 58 0.43 18.95 -1.02
CA LYS A 58 -0.92 19.50 -0.76
C LYS A 58 -1.50 20.22 -1.97
N GLY A 59 -0.68 20.47 -3.00
CA GLY A 59 -1.09 21.01 -4.29
C GLY A 59 -0.89 19.96 -5.38
N ASN A 60 -0.73 20.43 -6.62
CA ASN A 60 -0.61 19.57 -7.79
C ASN A 60 0.80 18.98 -7.95
N LEU A 61 0.88 17.86 -8.66
CA LEU A 61 2.12 17.22 -9.09
C LEU A 61 2.14 17.14 -10.62
N TYR A 62 3.34 17.31 -11.22
CA TYR A 62 3.50 17.31 -12.67
C TYR A 62 4.76 16.57 -13.10
N ASN A 63 4.70 15.96 -14.28
CA ASN A 63 5.84 15.41 -15.03
C ASN A 63 6.73 14.44 -14.23
N LEU A 64 6.13 13.60 -13.39
CA LEU A 64 6.85 12.59 -12.62
C LEU A 64 7.15 11.39 -13.52
N LYS A 65 8.38 10.86 -13.47
CA LYS A 65 8.83 9.76 -14.35
C LYS A 65 9.22 8.52 -13.55
N SER A 66 8.89 7.35 -14.07
CA SER A 66 9.31 6.06 -13.54
C SER A 66 9.63 5.07 -14.66
N SER A 67 10.70 4.29 -14.49
CA SER A 67 11.00 3.15 -15.36
C SER A 67 10.24 1.87 -14.97
N ASN A 68 9.71 1.80 -13.74
CA ASN A 68 9.20 0.57 -13.13
C ASN A 68 7.70 0.64 -12.80
N GLY A 69 7.08 1.80 -13.00
CA GLY A 69 5.70 2.08 -12.66
C GLY A 69 5.55 2.89 -11.38
N MET A 70 4.34 3.37 -11.16
CA MET A 70 3.97 4.24 -10.06
C MET A 70 2.68 3.78 -9.39
N SER A 71 2.48 4.25 -8.18
CA SER A 71 1.19 4.13 -7.51
C SER A 71 0.83 5.46 -6.86
N ILE A 72 -0.44 5.84 -6.99
CA ILE A 72 -0.98 7.16 -6.63
C ILE A 72 -2.02 6.96 -5.53
N VAL A 73 -1.99 7.82 -4.51
CA VAL A 73 -3.01 7.88 -3.46
C VAL A 73 -3.51 9.31 -3.36
N ASN A 74 -4.84 9.49 -3.42
CA ASN A 74 -5.51 10.68 -2.92
C ASN A 74 -5.82 10.45 -1.43
N HIS A 75 -5.09 11.13 -0.55
CA HIS A 75 -5.40 11.18 0.87
C HIS A 75 -5.95 12.55 1.29
N GLY A 76 -6.59 13.24 0.37
CA GLY A 76 -7.32 14.49 0.55
C GLY A 76 -8.52 14.35 1.46
N LYS A 77 -9.16 15.47 1.77
CA LYS A 77 -10.40 15.52 2.54
C LYS A 77 -11.42 16.30 1.74
N ARG A 78 -12.70 16.20 2.11
CA ARG A 78 -13.76 17.00 1.51
C ARG A 78 -13.38 18.48 1.45
N TYR A 79 -13.39 19.01 0.23
CA TYR A 79 -13.08 20.40 -0.08
C TYR A 79 -13.78 20.73 -1.41
N PRO A 80 -14.86 21.52 -1.39
CA PRO A 80 -15.65 21.79 -2.58
C PRO A 80 -14.78 22.25 -3.76
N GLY A 81 -14.82 21.50 -4.86
CA GLY A 81 -14.11 21.81 -6.10
C GLY A 81 -12.61 21.48 -6.12
N ALA A 82 -12.04 20.91 -5.05
CA ALA A 82 -10.61 20.54 -4.99
C ALA A 82 -10.31 19.38 -4.01
N ASP A 83 -11.11 18.33 -4.03
CA ASP A 83 -10.96 17.14 -3.17
C ASP A 83 -10.75 15.83 -3.93
N HIS A 84 -10.86 15.86 -5.25
CA HIS A 84 -10.52 14.76 -6.14
C HIS A 84 -9.17 14.98 -6.80
N ILE A 85 -8.48 13.88 -7.13
CA ILE A 85 -7.23 13.92 -7.91
C ILE A 85 -7.50 13.45 -9.33
N TRP A 86 -7.49 14.41 -10.27
CA TRP A 86 -7.46 14.13 -11.69
C TRP A 86 -6.03 13.81 -12.11
N TRP A 87 -5.81 12.67 -12.74
CA TRP A 87 -4.49 12.25 -13.18
C TRP A 87 -4.47 11.91 -14.67
N LYS A 88 -3.30 12.12 -15.29
CA LYS A 88 -3.01 11.69 -16.66
C LYS A 88 -1.61 11.14 -16.74
N ALA A 89 -1.45 10.02 -17.44
CA ALA A 89 -0.19 9.35 -17.65
C ALA A 89 0.05 9.01 -19.13
N THR A 90 1.33 8.94 -19.49
CA THR A 90 1.82 8.55 -20.81
C THR A 90 2.91 7.49 -20.64
N TRP A 91 2.81 6.37 -21.36
CA TRP A 91 3.82 5.31 -21.36
C TRP A 91 4.89 5.55 -22.43
N SER A 92 6.05 4.92 -22.29
CA SER A 92 7.16 5.07 -23.26
C SER A 92 6.77 4.71 -24.70
N GLY A 93 5.78 3.84 -24.89
CA GLY A 93 5.21 3.51 -26.21
C GLY A 93 4.20 4.52 -26.76
N GLY A 94 3.97 5.64 -26.07
CA GLY A 94 3.06 6.71 -26.50
C GLY A 94 1.60 6.53 -26.09
N ALA A 95 1.21 5.37 -25.55
CA ALA A 95 -0.12 5.17 -24.98
C ALA A 95 -0.39 6.18 -23.86
N THR A 96 -1.64 6.62 -23.73
CA THR A 96 -2.06 7.55 -22.66
C THR A 96 -3.29 7.03 -21.94
N SER A 97 -3.43 7.44 -20.68
CA SER A 97 -4.60 7.14 -19.85
C SER A 97 -4.80 8.26 -18.84
N SER A 98 -6.03 8.40 -18.36
CA SER A 98 -6.40 9.37 -17.35
C SER A 98 -7.51 8.83 -16.48
N GLY A 99 -7.68 9.42 -15.31
CA GLY A 99 -8.76 9.09 -14.40
C GLY A 99 -8.86 10.09 -13.27
N CYS A 100 -9.74 9.76 -12.33
CA CYS A 100 -10.05 10.59 -11.19
C CYS A 100 -10.03 9.71 -9.93
N LEU A 101 -9.48 10.23 -8.84
CA LEU A 101 -9.41 9.55 -7.56
C LEU A 101 -10.16 10.33 -6.50
N HIS A 102 -11.05 9.63 -5.81
CA HIS A 102 -11.82 10.13 -4.69
C HIS A 102 -10.96 10.27 -3.43
N TYR A 103 -11.42 11.04 -2.47
CA TYR A 103 -10.84 11.07 -1.12
C TYR A 103 -11.47 9.97 -0.24
N PRO A 104 -10.85 9.57 0.88
CA PRO A 104 -11.28 8.39 1.64
C PRO A 104 -12.72 8.44 2.16
N GLU A 105 -13.19 9.62 2.59
CA GLU A 105 -14.55 9.76 3.12
C GLU A 105 -15.65 9.71 2.04
N ASP A 106 -15.30 9.94 0.78
CA ASP A 106 -16.25 9.90 -0.34
C ASP A 106 -16.36 8.50 -0.93
N MET A 107 -15.23 7.93 -1.36
CA MET A 107 -15.18 6.57 -1.88
C MET A 107 -13.90 5.86 -1.40
N PRO A 108 -13.96 5.08 -0.30
CA PRO A 108 -12.79 4.44 0.29
C PRO A 108 -11.97 3.59 -0.70
N ASN A 109 -12.66 2.93 -1.65
CA ASN A 109 -12.04 2.08 -2.66
C ASN A 109 -11.61 2.84 -3.93
N GLY A 110 -11.98 4.11 -4.07
CA GLY A 110 -11.68 4.99 -5.22
C GLY A 110 -10.47 5.90 -5.02
N THR A 111 -9.70 5.69 -3.94
CA THR A 111 -8.62 6.62 -3.53
C THR A 111 -7.27 6.38 -4.19
N THR A 112 -7.12 5.29 -4.95
CA THR A 112 -5.79 4.87 -5.42
C THR A 112 -5.78 4.39 -6.86
N TYR A 113 -4.63 4.56 -7.53
CA TYR A 113 -4.39 4.00 -8.85
C TYR A 113 -2.97 3.47 -9.01
N ARG A 114 -2.77 2.53 -9.93
CA ARG A 114 -1.46 1.95 -10.26
C ARG A 114 -1.18 2.08 -11.74
N LEU A 115 0.01 2.58 -12.05
CA LEU A 115 0.55 2.71 -13.38
C LEU A 115 1.72 1.72 -13.51
N TYR A 116 1.62 0.76 -14.41
CA TYR A 116 2.66 -0.28 -14.57
C TYR A 116 3.63 0.06 -15.70
N GLY A 117 4.91 -0.31 -15.53
CA GLY A 117 5.94 -0.15 -16.57
C GLY A 117 6.52 1.27 -16.68
N ASN A 118 7.26 1.53 -17.76
CA ASN A 118 7.91 2.82 -18.00
C ASN A 118 6.85 3.89 -18.34
N VAL A 119 6.67 4.84 -17.44
CA VAL A 119 5.55 5.78 -17.43
C VAL A 119 5.98 7.18 -16.99
N THR A 120 5.36 8.19 -17.59
CA THR A 120 5.33 9.57 -17.12
C THR A 120 3.94 9.88 -16.60
N LEU A 121 3.81 10.16 -15.31
CA LEU A 121 2.63 10.80 -14.76
C LEU A 121 2.69 12.29 -15.13
N ASN A 122 1.95 12.67 -16.17
CA ASN A 122 1.91 14.02 -16.70
C ASN A 122 1.40 15.00 -15.64
N HIS A 123 0.33 14.62 -14.94
CA HIS A 123 -0.18 15.36 -13.81
C HIS A 123 -0.96 14.48 -12.83
N ALA A 124 -0.99 14.92 -11.57
CA ALA A 124 -1.97 14.56 -10.56
C ALA A 124 -2.39 15.87 -9.88
N VAL A 125 -3.59 16.35 -10.20
CA VAL A 125 -4.05 17.70 -9.84
C VAL A 125 -5.32 17.63 -9.02
N TRP A 126 -5.45 18.52 -8.04
CA TRP A 126 -6.71 18.71 -7.32
C TRP A 126 -7.76 19.31 -8.24
N GLY A 127 -8.98 18.77 -8.17
CA GLY A 127 -10.13 19.28 -8.89
C GLY A 127 -11.44 18.88 -8.23
N GLY A 128 -12.54 19.28 -8.87
CA GLY A 128 -13.88 18.89 -8.44
C GLY A 128 -14.20 17.43 -8.75
N ASP A 129 -15.44 17.08 -8.50
CA ASP A 129 -15.98 15.71 -8.60
C ASP A 129 -15.61 15.01 -9.91
N CYS A 130 -15.39 13.70 -9.79
CA CYS A 130 -15.43 12.78 -10.93
C CYS A 130 -16.89 12.70 -11.48
#